data_AF-F8QXN8-F1
#
_entry.id   AF-F8QXN8-F1
#
_cell.length_a   1.000
_cell.length_b   1.000
_cell.length_c   1.000
_cell.angle_alpha   90.00
_cell.angle_beta   90.00
_cell.angle_gamma   90.00
#
_symmetry.space_group_name_H-M   'P 1'
#
loop_
_entity.id
_entity.type
_entity.pdbx_description
1 polymer ?
#
loop_
_entity_poly.entity_id
_entity_poly.type
_entity_poly.pdbx_seq_one_letter_code
_entity_poly.pdbx_strand_id
1 'polypeptide(L)'
;IGWSNCDSSAANILRNHYERPYFLPQAAESSKTDWIFMGTPGYGAHMHIDHVGNPSWQAQIRGRKLWTLEPPPECFFQCVGLEVVVEPGEIIVLDTNIW
;
A
#
# COMPACT_ATOMS: atom_id res chain seq x y z
N ILE A 1 9.62 1.41 8.87
CA ILE A 1 9.56 2.89 8.84
C ILE A 1 9.09 3.28 7.45
N GLY A 2 8.03 4.10 7.34
CA GLY A 2 7.59 4.65 6.06
C GLY A 2 8.37 5.93 5.77
N TRP A 3 8.88 6.08 4.55
CA TRP A 3 9.51 7.30 4.08
C TRP A 3 8.69 7.86 2.92
N SER A 4 8.13 9.05 3.09
CA SER A 4 7.61 9.86 1.99
C SER A 4 8.71 10.74 1.43
N ASN A 5 8.79 10.79 0.11
CA ASN A 5 9.69 11.69 -0.54
C ASN A 5 9.06 13.07 -0.74
N CYS A 6 9.44 14.04 0.08
CA CYS A 6 9.04 15.44 -0.11
C CYS A 6 9.98 16.20 -1.07
N ASP A 7 11.07 15.58 -1.54
CA ASP A 7 12.02 16.16 -2.50
C ASP A 7 11.68 15.71 -3.94
N SER A 8 11.29 16.69 -4.76
CA SER A 8 10.96 16.48 -6.17
C SER A 8 12.08 15.83 -7.00
N SER A 9 13.36 16.09 -6.69
CA SER A 9 14.48 15.50 -7.42
C SER A 9 14.57 14.00 -7.17
N ALA A 10 14.55 13.62 -5.88
CA ALA A 10 14.56 12.22 -5.50
C ALA A 10 13.28 11.50 -5.96
N ALA A 11 12.13 12.18 -6.02
CA ALA A 11 10.88 11.59 -6.48
C ALA A 11 10.94 11.26 -7.98
N ASN A 12 11.51 12.16 -8.78
CA ASN A 12 11.75 11.92 -10.20
C ASN A 12 12.72 10.76 -10.45
N ILE A 13 13.78 10.63 -9.63
CA ILE A 13 14.69 9.49 -9.72
C ILE A 13 13.95 8.19 -9.41
N LEU A 14 13.17 8.17 -8.32
CA LEU A 14 12.40 7.00 -7.92
C LEU A 14 11.43 6.55 -9.01
N ARG A 15 10.78 7.49 -9.69
CA ARG A 15 9.83 7.23 -10.77
C ARG A 15 10.47 6.54 -11.99
N ASN A 16 11.79 6.58 -12.14
CA ASN A 16 12.50 5.83 -13.20
C ASN A 16 12.65 4.33 -12.89
N HIS A 17 12.33 3.89 -11.66
CA HIS A 17 12.55 2.51 -11.22
C HIS A 17 11.30 1.64 -11.22
N TYR A 18 10.12 2.22 -11.46
CA TYR A 18 8.88 1.48 -11.50
C TYR A 18 7.87 2.17 -12.42
N GLU A 19 6.93 1.39 -12.92
CA GLU A 19 5.79 1.90 -13.68
C GLU A 19 4.51 1.52 -12.97
N ARG A 20 3.42 2.25 -13.26
CA ARG A 20 2.08 1.86 -12.83
C ARG A 20 1.78 0.44 -13.30
N PRO A 21 1.30 -0.45 -12.42
CA PRO A 21 0.85 -1.77 -12.82
C PRO A 21 -0.19 -1.70 -13.96
N TYR A 22 0.00 -2.54 -14.98
CA TYR A 22 -0.77 -2.47 -16.24
C TYR A 22 -2.29 -2.62 -16.04
N PHE A 23 -2.71 -3.35 -15.00
CA PHE A 23 -4.11 -3.64 -14.69
C PHE A 23 -4.80 -2.49 -13.93
N LEU A 24 -4.05 -1.48 -13.47
CA LEU A 24 -4.65 -0.30 -12.84
C LEU A 24 -5.11 0.70 -13.91
N PRO A 25 -6.15 1.51 -13.65
CA PRO A 25 -6.52 2.60 -14.53
C PRO A 25 -5.50 3.75 -14.43
N GLN A 26 -5.38 4.56 -15.49
CA GLN A 26 -4.50 5.74 -15.47
C GLN A 26 -4.86 6.73 -14.35
N ALA A 27 -6.14 6.81 -13.99
CA ALA A 27 -6.62 7.67 -12.90
C ALA A 27 -6.18 7.21 -11.49
N ALA A 28 -5.66 5.99 -11.35
CA ALA A 28 -5.16 5.50 -10.05
C ALA A 28 -3.87 6.23 -9.60
N GLU A 29 -3.11 6.80 -10.55
CA GLU A 29 -1.92 7.61 -10.23
C GLU A 29 -2.31 9.08 -10.06
N SER A 30 -2.84 9.44 -8.90
CA SER A 30 -3.24 10.82 -8.61
C SER A 30 -2.31 11.56 -7.66
N SER A 31 -1.44 10.86 -6.92
CA SER A 31 -0.53 11.51 -5.96
C SER A 31 0.82 11.82 -6.60
N LYS A 32 1.32 13.04 -6.35
CA LYS A 32 2.72 13.42 -6.62
C LYS A 32 3.71 12.72 -5.69
N THR A 33 3.22 12.11 -4.61
CA THR A 33 4.04 11.52 -3.55
C THR A 33 3.99 10.01 -3.63
N ASP A 34 5.18 9.44 -3.82
CA ASP A 34 5.44 8.01 -3.78
C ASP A 34 6.03 7.65 -2.41
N TRP A 35 5.64 6.49 -1.88
CA TRP A 35 6.09 6.02 -0.57
C TRP A 35 7.03 4.82 -0.73
N ILE A 36 8.15 4.84 -0.01
CA ILE A 36 9.01 3.67 0.12
C ILE A 36 8.94 3.19 1.56
N PHE A 37 8.58 1.92 1.74
CA PHE A 37 8.53 1.27 3.04
C PHE A 37 9.73 0.33 3.19
N MET A 38 10.56 0.59 4.20
CA MET A 38 11.70 -0.25 4.55
C MET A 38 11.70 -0.54 6.05
N GLY A 39 12.06 -1.76 6.43
CA GLY A 39 12.02 -2.20 7.83
C GLY A 39 12.72 -3.52 8.06
N THR A 40 12.91 -3.85 9.34
CA THR A 40 13.40 -5.13 9.83
C THR A 40 12.23 -6.06 10.19
N PRO A 41 12.47 -7.38 10.31
CA PRO A 41 11.43 -8.31 10.75
C PRO A 41 10.78 -7.90 12.08
N GLY A 42 9.47 -8.10 12.19
CA GLY A 42 8.69 -7.87 13.41
C GLY A 42 8.02 -6.50 13.52
N TYR A 43 8.49 -5.49 12.79
CA TYR A 43 7.89 -4.14 12.80
C TYR A 43 7.06 -3.88 11.54
N GLY A 44 5.87 -3.31 11.71
CA GLY A 44 4.94 -2.96 10.64
C GLY A 44 4.14 -1.70 10.95
N ALA A 45 3.18 -1.37 10.11
CA ALA A 45 2.18 -0.35 10.43
C ALA A 45 1.10 -0.97 11.34
N HIS A 46 0.60 -0.20 12.30
CA HIS A 46 -0.57 -0.60 13.09
C HIS A 46 -1.83 -0.57 12.23
N MET A 47 -2.95 -1.07 12.72
CA MET A 47 -4.25 -0.96 12.03
C MET A 47 -4.65 0.51 11.90
N HIS A 48 -4.98 0.95 10.68
CA HIS A 48 -5.35 2.33 10.36
C HIS A 48 -6.08 2.38 9.01
N ILE A 49 -6.74 3.51 8.77
CA ILE A 49 -7.24 3.95 7.45
C ILE A 49 -6.37 5.11 6.95
N ASP A 50 -6.13 5.18 5.64
CA ASP A 50 -5.14 6.10 5.06
C ASP A 50 -5.68 7.50 4.70
N HIS A 51 -7.00 7.68 4.66
CA HIS A 51 -7.65 8.94 4.26
C HIS A 51 -7.10 9.53 2.95
N VAL A 52 -7.01 8.71 1.91
CA VAL A 52 -6.50 9.06 0.58
C VAL A 52 -7.62 9.20 -0.44
N GLY A 53 -7.42 10.01 -1.48
CA GLY A 53 -8.46 10.28 -2.47
C GLY A 53 -8.80 9.10 -3.40
N ASN A 54 -7.91 8.12 -3.53
CA ASN A 54 -8.05 6.97 -4.42
C ASN A 54 -7.55 5.68 -3.73
N PRO A 55 -8.04 4.49 -4.15
CA PRO A 55 -7.51 3.22 -3.67
C PRO A 55 -6.00 3.11 -3.83
N SER A 56 -5.36 2.44 -2.88
CA SER A 56 -3.91 2.29 -2.82
C SER A 56 -3.47 0.95 -3.40
N TRP A 57 -2.24 0.92 -3.92
CA TRP A 57 -1.57 -0.32 -4.28
C TRP A 57 -0.15 -0.32 -3.70
N GLN A 58 0.33 -1.49 -3.28
CA GLN A 58 1.69 -1.67 -2.77
C GLN A 58 2.35 -2.88 -3.43
N ALA A 59 3.53 -2.66 -4.02
CA ALA A 59 4.36 -3.72 -4.60
C ALA A 59 5.43 -4.17 -3.59
N GLN A 60 5.51 -5.46 -3.32
CA GLN A 60 6.49 -6.02 -2.41
C GLN A 60 7.79 -6.35 -3.17
N ILE A 61 8.83 -5.54 -2.99
CA ILE A 61 10.08 -5.70 -3.75
C ILE A 61 11.03 -6.74 -3.11
N ARG A 62 11.13 -6.75 -1.77
CA ARG A 62 12.03 -7.62 -1.00
C ARG A 62 11.37 -8.03 0.31
N GLY A 63 11.67 -9.24 0.78
CA GLY A 63 11.03 -9.78 2.00
C GLY A 63 9.53 -10.01 1.80
N ARG A 64 8.84 -10.39 2.88
CA ARG A 64 7.41 -10.66 2.86
C ARG A 64 6.69 -9.83 3.90
N LYS A 65 5.44 -9.49 3.65
CA LYS A 65 4.63 -8.68 4.56
C LYS A 65 3.28 -9.35 4.81
N LEU A 66 2.95 -9.55 6.09
CA LEU A 66 1.62 -9.96 6.50
C LEU A 66 0.70 -8.73 6.51
N TRP A 67 -0.45 -8.86 5.86
CA TRP A 67 -1.53 -7.89 5.89
C TRP A 67 -2.73 -8.52 6.58
N THR A 68 -3.25 -7.81 7.57
CA THR A 68 -4.49 -8.15 8.26
C THR A 68 -5.48 -7.03 7.95
N LEU A 69 -6.61 -7.38 7.33
CA LEU A 69 -7.66 -6.46 6.92
C LEU A 69 -8.90 -6.79 7.74
N GLU A 70 -9.37 -5.83 8.53
CA GLU A 70 -10.56 -6.00 9.36
C GLU A 70 -11.75 -5.31 8.70
N PRO A 71 -12.94 -5.93 8.72
CA PRO A 71 -14.11 -5.32 8.11
C PRO A 71 -14.56 -4.08 8.90
N PRO A 72 -15.28 -3.17 8.23
CA PRO A 72 -15.80 -1.98 8.89
C PRO A 72 -16.86 -2.36 9.95
N PRO A 73 -17.01 -1.58 11.04
CA PRO A 73 -17.88 -1.93 12.17
C PRO A 73 -19.34 -2.21 11.81
N GLU A 74 -19.83 -1.60 10.73
CA GLU A 74 -21.20 -1.71 10.22
C GLU A 74 -21.58 -3.15 9.86
N CYS A 75 -20.61 -4.00 9.52
CA CYS A 75 -20.84 -5.41 9.16
C CYS A 75 -20.17 -6.41 10.10
N PHE A 76 -19.81 -6.01 11.33
CA PHE A 76 -19.07 -6.82 12.30
C PHE A 76 -19.62 -8.25 12.51
N PHE A 77 -20.94 -8.44 12.47
CA PHE A 77 -21.57 -9.76 12.67
C PHE A 77 -21.72 -10.60 11.40
N GLN A 78 -21.35 -10.07 10.23
CA GLN A 78 -21.55 -10.71 8.93
C GLN A 78 -20.25 -10.88 8.15
N CYS A 79 -19.36 -9.88 8.24
CA CYS A 79 -18.08 -9.88 7.56
C CYS A 79 -17.03 -10.64 8.37
N VAL A 80 -16.01 -11.14 7.66
CA VAL A 80 -14.84 -11.80 8.27
C VAL A 80 -13.59 -11.01 7.92
N GLY A 81 -12.63 -10.98 8.85
CA GLY A 81 -11.29 -10.45 8.58
C GLY A 81 -10.57 -11.27 7.52
N LEU A 82 -9.67 -10.62 6.79
CA LEU A 82 -8.84 -11.24 5.77
C LEU A 82 -7.38 -11.13 6.19
N GLU A 83 -6.63 -12.20 5.94
CA GLU A 83 -5.19 -12.22 6.13
C GLU A 83 -4.50 -12.66 4.84
N VAL A 84 -3.48 -11.92 4.43
CA VAL A 84 -2.68 -12.26 3.25
C VAL A 84 -1.21 -11.97 3.48
N VAL A 85 -0.35 -12.92 3.12
CA VAL A 85 1.09 -12.69 3.03
C VAL A 85 1.39 -12.26 1.61
N VAL A 86 1.92 -11.05 1.45
CA VAL A 86 2.39 -10.54 0.17
C VAL A 86 3.87 -10.87 0.04
N GLU A 87 4.21 -11.69 -0.95
CA GLU A 87 5.54 -12.20 -1.24
C GLU A 87 6.29 -11.30 -2.24
N PRO A 88 7.64 -11.41 -2.36
CA PRO A 88 8.40 -10.63 -3.33
C PRO A 88 7.88 -10.79 -4.77
N GLY A 89 7.63 -9.66 -5.43
CA GLY A 89 7.10 -9.61 -6.80
C GLY A 89 5.57 -9.50 -6.86
N GLU A 90 4.87 -9.67 -5.74
CA GLU A 90 3.43 -9.51 -5.68
C GLU A 90 3.02 -8.06 -5.43
N ILE A 91 1.79 -7.75 -5.86
CA ILE A 91 1.16 -6.44 -5.68
C ILE A 91 -0.16 -6.66 -4.98
N ILE A 92 -0.37 -5.94 -3.87
CA ILE A 92 -1.67 -5.84 -3.22
C ILE A 92 -2.34 -4.54 -3.64
N VAL A 93 -3.64 -4.61 -3.97
CA VAL A 93 -4.48 -3.46 -4.28
C VAL A 93 -5.62 -3.46 -3.28
N LEU A 94 -5.79 -2.36 -2.55
CA LEU A 94 -6.86 -2.23 -1.59
C LEU A 94 -7.36 -0.79 -1.48
N ASP A 95 -8.64 -0.63 -1.18
CA ASP A 95 -9.16 0.67 -0.77
C ASP A 95 -8.86 0.89 0.71
N THR A 96 -7.77 1.62 0.97
CA THR A 96 -7.28 1.94 2.31
C THR A 96 -8.15 2.96 3.05
N ASN A 97 -9.26 3.41 2.46
CA ASN A 97 -10.26 4.22 3.15
C ASN A 97 -11.38 3.39 3.78
N ILE A 98 -11.51 2.11 3.39
CA ILE A 98 -12.58 1.21 3.85
C ILE A 98 -12.02 0.14 4.80
N TRP A 99 -10.79 -0.32 4.53
CA TRP A 99 -10.08 -1.36 5.27
C TRP A 99 -9.02 -0.78 6.20
#